data_AF-A0A7I9WL00-F1
#
_entry.id   AF-A0A7I9WL00-F1
#
_cell.length_a   1.000
_cell.length_b   1.000
_cell.length_c   1.000
_cell.angle_alpha   90.00
_cell.angle_beta   90.00
_cell.angle_gamma   90.00
#
_symmetry.space_group_name_H-M   'P 1'
#
loop_
_entity.id
_entity.type
_entity.pdbx_description
1 polymer ?
#
loop_
_entity_poly.entity_id
_entity_poly.type
_entity_poly.pdbx_seq_one_letter_code
_entity_poly.pdbx_strand_id
1 'polypeptide(L)'
;MWRTGERTALIGRTVGGALAAVAVALAPACSSGDSTASQTPEATSTSPVPAAPPPTTIAPPPPPTDEPADPCAVNLAAPAIVAAVSELPKDPRSGQNWNPEPLAGNYNECAPLSAVIVKANTNADNPNTRAVLFHLGKFIPSGVPDTFGFNGIETTQSTGDTVALKFTNGLGLDSIVKFRWNGNGVELIGNTG
;
A
#
# COMPACT_ATOMS: atom_id res chain seq x y z
N MET A 1 23.49 15.24 38.81
CA MET A 1 22.61 16.29 39.37
C MET A 1 21.20 15.72 39.39
N TRP A 2 20.70 15.42 40.58
CA TRP A 2 19.43 14.74 40.79
C TRP A 2 18.34 15.81 40.90
N ARG A 3 17.24 15.66 40.17
CA ARG A 3 15.98 16.39 40.46
C ARG A 3 14.86 15.38 40.58
N THR A 4 14.60 15.02 41.82
CA THR A 4 13.37 14.42 42.33
C THR A 4 12.23 15.42 42.13
N GLY A 5 11.12 14.96 41.56
CA GLY A 5 9.90 15.74 41.39
C GLY A 5 8.68 14.84 41.57
N GLU A 6 8.33 14.57 42.82
CA GLU A 6 7.06 13.98 43.21
C GLU A 6 5.93 15.02 43.05
N ARG A 7 4.83 14.63 42.38
CA ARG A 7 3.49 15.15 42.67
C ARG A 7 2.45 14.03 42.55
N THR A 8 1.74 13.86 43.64
CA THR A 8 0.71 12.86 43.95
C THR A 8 -0.70 13.36 43.59
N ALA A 9 -1.62 12.40 43.39
CA ALA A 9 -3.10 12.47 43.45
C ALA A 9 -3.83 13.07 42.21
N LEU A 10 -5.00 12.61 41.74
CA LEU A 10 -6.13 11.82 42.27
C LEU A 10 -6.67 10.88 41.15
N ILE A 11 -7.04 9.63 41.42
CA ILE A 11 -8.41 9.14 41.72
C ILE A 11 -9.50 9.67 40.77
N GLY A 12 -10.03 8.77 39.92
CA GLY A 12 -11.25 8.99 39.15
C GLY A 12 -11.69 7.71 38.44
N ARG A 13 -12.22 6.73 39.19
CA ARG A 13 -12.97 5.58 38.65
C ARG A 13 -14.35 6.08 38.23
N THR A 14 -14.73 5.87 36.97
CA THR A 14 -16.14 5.86 36.55
C THR A 14 -16.44 4.63 35.71
N VAL A 15 -17.53 3.98 36.11
CA VAL A 15 -18.14 2.76 35.58
C VAL A 15 -19.28 3.17 34.63
N GLY A 16 -19.48 2.41 33.56
CA GLY A 16 -20.68 2.43 32.73
C GLY A 16 -20.31 2.13 31.27
N GLY A 17 -20.92 1.21 30.53
CA GLY A 17 -22.13 0.42 30.73
C GLY A 17 -22.74 0.11 29.36
N ALA A 18 -23.00 -1.17 29.09
CA ALA A 18 -24.02 -1.72 28.19
C ALA A 18 -23.95 -1.55 26.64
N LEU A 19 -23.77 -2.72 25.99
CA LEU A 19 -24.67 -3.40 25.03
C LEU A 19 -25.06 -2.80 23.66
N ALA A 20 -25.22 -3.73 22.70
CA ALA A 20 -25.98 -3.70 21.43
C ALA A 20 -25.22 -3.19 20.17
N ALA A 21 -25.41 -3.72 18.97
CA ALA A 21 -26.06 -4.92 18.46
C ALA A 21 -25.56 -5.15 17.02
N VAL A 22 -25.74 -6.38 16.55
CA VAL A 22 -25.47 -6.92 15.21
C VAL A 22 -26.19 -6.15 14.11
N ALA A 23 -25.52 -5.96 12.96
CA ALA A 23 -26.19 -5.91 11.65
C ALA A 23 -25.23 -6.40 10.55
N VAL A 24 -25.48 -7.63 10.08
CA VAL A 24 -24.89 -8.22 8.88
C VAL A 24 -25.74 -7.77 7.69
N ALA A 25 -25.12 -7.16 6.67
CA ALA A 25 -25.73 -6.95 5.37
C ALA A 25 -24.87 -7.64 4.31
N LEU A 26 -25.39 -8.76 3.79
CA LEU A 26 -24.88 -9.45 2.62
C LEU A 26 -25.45 -8.77 1.37
N ALA A 27 -24.58 -8.38 0.44
CA ALA A 27 -24.97 -7.99 -0.91
C ALA A 27 -24.26 -8.90 -1.93
N PRO A 28 -24.98 -9.66 -2.77
CA PRO A 28 -24.40 -10.26 -3.97
C PRO A 28 -24.46 -9.22 -5.10
N ALA A 29 -23.30 -8.71 -5.54
CA ALA A 29 -23.20 -8.03 -6.83
C ALA A 29 -22.99 -9.10 -7.91
N CYS A 30 -24.02 -9.33 -8.72
CA CYS A 30 -23.97 -10.19 -9.90
C CYS A 30 -22.93 -9.68 -10.90
N SER A 31 -22.00 -10.56 -11.24
CA SER A 31 -21.20 -10.50 -12.45
C SER A 31 -22.08 -10.92 -13.64
N SER A 32 -22.18 -10.07 -14.64
CA SER A 32 -22.75 -10.44 -15.95
C SER A 32 -21.67 -10.23 -17.00
N GLY A 33 -20.86 -11.27 -17.20
CA GLY A 33 -19.97 -11.41 -18.34
C GLY A 33 -20.59 -12.31 -19.40
N ASP A 34 -20.12 -12.10 -20.63
CA ASP A 34 -20.24 -12.94 -21.82
C ASP A 34 -21.40 -12.65 -22.79
N SER A 35 -21.19 -11.65 -23.66
CA SER A 35 -21.85 -11.59 -24.96
C SER A 35 -21.00 -12.32 -25.99
N THR A 36 -21.25 -13.62 -26.12
CA THR A 36 -20.78 -14.45 -27.22
C THR A 36 -21.27 -13.88 -28.56
N ALA A 37 -20.32 -13.48 -29.42
CA ALA A 37 -20.58 -13.12 -30.81
C ALA A 37 -21.01 -14.38 -31.59
N SER A 38 -22.27 -14.40 -32.05
CA SER A 38 -22.71 -15.37 -33.05
C SER A 38 -22.14 -14.96 -34.42
N GLN A 39 -21.10 -15.64 -34.88
CA GLN A 39 -20.75 -15.62 -36.30
C GLN A 39 -21.58 -16.67 -37.03
N THR A 40 -22.52 -16.21 -37.84
CA THR A 40 -23.18 -17.00 -38.87
C THR A 40 -22.15 -17.35 -39.97
N PRO A 41 -22.03 -18.61 -40.42
CA PRO A 41 -21.20 -18.94 -41.56
C PRO A 41 -22.01 -18.68 -42.84
N GLU A 42 -21.53 -17.83 -43.73
CA GLU A 42 -22.11 -17.72 -45.07
C GLU A 42 -21.08 -17.96 -46.18
N ALA A 43 -21.29 -19.12 -46.80
CA ALA A 43 -21.10 -19.49 -48.20
C ALA A 43 -19.86 -19.03 -48.97
N THR A 44 -19.04 -20.03 -49.30
CA THR A 44 -18.19 -20.07 -50.49
C THR A 44 -18.98 -19.73 -51.75
N SER A 45 -18.49 -18.75 -52.53
CA SER A 45 -18.79 -18.65 -53.95
C SER A 45 -17.54 -18.18 -54.70
N THR A 46 -17.22 -18.89 -55.79
CA THR A 46 -15.97 -18.77 -56.56
C THR A 46 -16.20 -17.94 -57.82
N SER A 47 -15.15 -17.21 -58.24
CA SER A 47 -14.88 -16.64 -59.58
C SER A 47 -15.25 -15.14 -59.79
N PRO A 48 -14.59 -14.39 -60.71
CA PRO A 48 -13.20 -14.37 -61.17
C PRO A 48 -12.46 -13.05 -60.80
N VAL A 49 -11.13 -13.02 -60.90
CA VAL A 49 -10.23 -11.92 -60.50
C VAL A 49 -10.42 -10.65 -61.35
N PRO A 50 -10.73 -9.49 -60.74
CA PRO A 50 -10.50 -8.17 -61.32
C PRO A 50 -9.22 -7.52 -60.74
N ALA A 51 -8.62 -6.62 -61.52
CA ALA A 51 -7.31 -6.00 -61.30
C ALA A 51 -7.09 -5.41 -59.89
N ALA A 52 -5.83 -5.51 -59.42
CA ALA A 52 -5.39 -5.09 -58.09
C ALA A 52 -5.73 -3.61 -57.78
N PRO A 53 -6.50 -3.32 -56.72
CA PRO A 53 -6.63 -1.96 -56.20
C PRO A 53 -5.32 -1.51 -55.53
N PRO A 54 -5.04 -0.20 -55.46
CA PRO A 54 -3.87 0.33 -54.75
C PRO A 54 -3.89 -0.10 -53.27
N PRO A 55 -2.73 -0.21 -52.60
CA PRO A 55 -2.67 -0.65 -51.22
C PRO A 55 -3.47 0.29 -50.33
N THR A 56 -4.58 -0.20 -49.79
CA THR A 56 -5.30 0.47 -48.71
C THR A 56 -4.45 0.37 -47.46
N THR A 57 -3.83 1.50 -47.08
CA THR A 57 -3.21 1.66 -45.76
C THR A 57 -4.28 1.44 -44.69
N ILE A 58 -4.21 0.32 -43.97
CA ILE A 58 -5.01 0.10 -42.77
C ILE A 58 -4.55 1.15 -41.75
N ALA A 59 -5.46 2.04 -41.35
CA ALA A 59 -5.19 2.98 -40.27
C ALA A 59 -4.84 2.17 -39.00
N PRO A 60 -3.78 2.55 -38.25
CA PRO A 60 -3.47 1.91 -36.99
C PRO A 60 -4.70 1.92 -36.07
N PRO A 61 -4.96 0.84 -35.30
CA PRO A 61 -6.02 0.87 -34.30
C PRO A 61 -5.80 2.08 -33.38
N PRO A 62 -6.88 2.75 -32.94
CA PRO A 62 -6.76 3.86 -32.01
C PRO A 62 -5.99 3.40 -30.77
N PRO A 63 -5.13 4.25 -30.20
CA PRO A 63 -4.44 3.92 -28.96
C PRO A 63 -5.47 3.55 -27.89
N PRO A 64 -5.16 2.60 -26.98
CA PRO A 64 -6.04 2.31 -25.86
C PRO A 64 -6.34 3.63 -25.14
N THR A 65 -7.63 3.86 -24.88
CA THR A 65 -8.05 4.99 -24.05
C THR A 65 -7.68 4.63 -22.62
N ASP A 66 -6.63 5.26 -22.08
CA ASP A 66 -6.28 5.12 -20.67
C ASP A 66 -7.46 5.66 -19.84
N GLU A 67 -8.20 4.75 -19.20
CA GLU A 67 -9.13 5.15 -18.14
C GLU A 67 -8.33 5.85 -17.03
N PRO A 68 -8.84 6.96 -16.46
CA PRO A 68 -8.18 7.61 -15.35
C PRO A 68 -7.95 6.59 -14.23
N ALA A 69 -6.69 6.34 -13.89
CA ALA A 69 -6.35 5.47 -12.77
C ALA A 69 -7.01 6.01 -11.50
N ASP A 70 -7.56 5.10 -10.68
CA ASP A 70 -8.11 5.47 -9.38
C ASP A 70 -6.98 6.04 -8.51
N PRO A 71 -7.03 7.33 -8.11
CA PRO A 71 -6.01 7.94 -7.26
C PRO A 71 -5.88 7.22 -5.92
N CYS A 72 -6.96 6.60 -5.44
CA CYS A 72 -7.00 5.91 -4.16
C CYS A 72 -6.59 4.44 -4.25
N ALA A 73 -6.18 3.94 -5.42
CA ALA A 73 -5.62 2.60 -5.53
C ALA A 73 -4.23 2.54 -4.89
N VAL A 74 -3.85 1.36 -4.40
CA VAL A 74 -2.48 1.15 -3.91
C VAL A 74 -1.50 1.29 -5.06
N ASN A 75 -0.53 2.19 -4.92
CA ASN A 75 0.45 2.47 -5.96
C ASN A 75 1.87 2.60 -5.39
N LEU A 76 2.67 1.54 -5.54
CA LEU A 76 4.06 1.53 -5.07
C LEU A 76 5.05 2.27 -5.99
N ALA A 77 4.59 2.66 -7.18
CA ALA A 77 5.36 3.47 -8.13
C ALA A 77 5.04 4.98 -8.01
N ALA A 78 4.29 5.39 -6.99
CA ALA A 78 3.91 6.78 -6.80
C ALA A 78 5.16 7.66 -6.60
N PRO A 79 5.27 8.82 -7.28
CA PRO A 79 6.44 9.69 -7.17
C PRO A 79 6.64 10.27 -5.76
N ALA A 80 5.57 10.35 -4.97
CA ALA A 80 5.62 10.73 -3.56
C ALA A 80 6.52 9.80 -2.72
N ILE A 81 6.62 8.52 -3.08
CA ILE A 81 7.50 7.55 -2.41
C ILE A 81 8.96 7.93 -2.65
N VAL A 82 9.33 8.19 -3.90
CA VAL A 82 10.71 8.57 -4.27
C VAL A 82 11.12 9.87 -3.59
N ALA A 83 10.22 10.86 -3.55
CA ALA A 83 10.44 12.11 -2.84
C ALA A 83 10.66 11.88 -1.34
N ALA A 84 9.77 11.13 -0.69
CA ALA A 84 9.88 10.81 0.73
C ALA A 84 11.18 10.06 1.07
N VAL A 85 11.56 9.09 0.25
CA VAL A 85 12.79 8.29 0.44
C VAL A 85 14.04 9.17 0.32
N SER A 86 14.01 10.19 -0.54
CA SER A 86 15.12 11.14 -0.73
C SER A 86 15.30 12.09 0.45
N GLU A 87 14.23 12.35 1.22
CA GLU A 87 14.27 13.16 2.45
C GLU A 87 14.79 12.40 3.67
N LEU A 88 14.89 11.07 3.59
CA LEU A 88 15.31 10.26 4.72
C LEU A 88 16.78 10.51 5.08
N PRO A 89 17.11 10.54 6.40
CA PRO A 89 18.50 10.45 6.81
C PRO A 89 19.09 9.12 6.33
N LYS A 90 20.40 9.14 6.07
CA LYS A 90 21.17 7.94 5.70
C LYS A 90 20.95 6.81 6.70
N ASP A 91 21.01 5.58 6.20
CA ASP A 91 20.91 4.39 7.05
C ASP A 91 21.99 4.42 8.13
N PRO A 92 21.64 4.37 9.43
CA PRO A 92 22.60 4.48 10.52
C PRO A 92 23.60 3.32 10.56
N ARG A 93 23.27 2.16 9.99
CA ARG A 93 24.16 0.98 10.01
C ARG A 93 25.19 0.98 8.89
N SER A 94 24.79 1.35 7.67
CA SER A 94 25.66 1.32 6.48
C SER A 94 26.17 2.70 6.03
N GLY A 95 25.55 3.78 6.50
CA GLY A 95 25.81 5.15 6.02
C GLY A 95 25.34 5.40 4.58
N GLN A 96 24.61 4.47 3.97
CA GLN A 96 24.11 4.58 2.60
C GLN A 96 22.75 5.27 2.55
N ASN A 97 22.40 5.77 1.36
CA ASN A 97 21.04 6.20 1.08
C ASN A 97 20.10 4.98 1.01
N TRP A 98 18.80 5.25 1.04
CA TRP A 98 17.76 4.23 0.90
C TRP A 98 17.45 3.98 -0.58
N ASN A 99 17.04 2.76 -0.92
CA ASN A 99 16.54 2.43 -2.25
C ASN A 99 15.14 3.06 -2.45
N PRO A 100 14.91 3.86 -3.49
CA PRO A 100 13.59 4.44 -3.76
C PRO A 100 12.54 3.39 -4.14
N GLU A 101 12.95 2.23 -4.66
CA GLU A 101 12.05 1.12 -4.96
C GLU A 101 11.68 0.37 -3.66
N PRO A 102 10.40 0.37 -3.26
CA PRO A 102 9.96 -0.31 -2.06
C PRO A 102 9.94 -1.83 -2.26
N LEU A 103 10.28 -2.56 -1.20
CA LEU A 103 10.19 -4.03 -1.15
C LEU A 103 8.76 -4.52 -0.97
N ALA A 104 7.95 -3.73 -0.27
CA ALA A 104 6.56 -3.99 0.04
C ALA A 104 5.90 -2.67 0.42
N GLY A 105 4.58 -2.62 0.41
CA GLY A 105 3.85 -1.44 0.86
C GLY A 105 2.35 -1.54 0.58
N ASN A 106 1.63 -0.58 1.15
CA ASN A 106 0.23 -0.33 0.86
C ASN A 106 -0.01 1.18 0.61
N TYR A 107 0.98 1.87 0.03
CA TYR A 107 0.90 3.30 -0.26
C TYR A 107 -0.40 3.63 -0.99
N ASN A 108 -1.15 4.56 -0.41
CA ASN A 108 -2.42 5.04 -0.92
C ASN A 108 -2.53 6.52 -0.53
N GLU A 109 -2.72 7.40 -1.50
CA GLU A 109 -2.79 8.84 -1.27
C GLU A 109 -4.09 9.30 -0.61
N CYS A 110 -5.13 8.47 -0.60
CA CYS A 110 -6.40 8.74 0.06
C CYS A 110 -6.48 8.13 1.47
N ALA A 111 -5.56 7.25 1.85
CA ALA A 111 -5.59 6.59 3.15
C ALA A 111 -5.08 7.53 4.28
N PRO A 112 -5.77 7.61 5.42
CA PRO A 112 -5.24 8.26 6.62
C PRO A 112 -3.88 7.72 7.06
N LEU A 113 -3.58 6.45 6.85
CA LEU A 113 -2.26 5.90 7.09
C LEU A 113 -1.92 4.86 6.02
N SER A 114 -0.78 5.05 5.36
CA SER A 114 -0.19 4.06 4.47
C SER A 114 1.31 3.98 4.68
N ALA A 115 1.93 2.89 4.23
CA ALA A 115 3.37 2.69 4.38
C ALA A 115 4.00 2.00 3.19
N VAL A 116 5.31 2.20 3.06
CA VAL A 116 6.18 1.38 2.23
C VAL A 116 7.40 0.93 3.03
N ILE A 117 7.93 -0.23 2.70
CA ILE A 117 9.15 -0.77 3.27
C ILE A 117 10.27 -0.54 2.26
N VAL A 118 11.31 0.19 2.67
CA VAL A 118 12.51 0.41 1.86
C VAL A 118 13.70 -0.31 2.48
N LYS A 119 14.67 -0.67 1.64
CA LYS A 119 15.96 -1.21 2.08
C LYS A 119 17.08 -0.22 1.87
N ALA A 120 18.12 -0.31 2.68
CA ALA A 120 19.36 0.42 2.46
C ALA A 120 19.95 0.01 1.09
N ASN A 121 20.49 0.99 0.35
CA ASN A 121 21.07 0.78 -0.98
C ASN A 121 22.48 0.18 -0.87
N THR A 122 22.54 -1.10 -0.50
CA THR A 122 23.78 -1.85 -0.24
C THR A 122 23.69 -3.26 -0.83
N ASN A 123 24.84 -3.90 -1.06
CA ASN A 123 24.94 -5.31 -1.45
C ASN A 123 25.12 -6.27 -0.26
N ALA A 124 24.85 -5.83 0.98
CA ALA A 124 24.95 -6.70 2.14
C ALA A 124 23.88 -7.81 2.10
N ASP A 125 24.20 -9.00 2.61
CA ASP A 125 23.26 -10.15 2.63
C ASP A 125 21.96 -9.83 3.38
N ASN A 126 22.08 -9.05 4.46
CA ASN A 126 20.96 -8.58 5.27
C ASN A 126 21.00 -7.05 5.32
N PRO A 127 20.50 -6.34 4.29
CA PRO A 127 20.44 -4.89 4.30
C PRO A 127 19.46 -4.41 5.38
N ASN A 128 19.68 -3.19 5.91
CA ASN A 128 18.72 -2.65 6.88
C ASN A 128 17.43 -2.28 6.14
N THR A 129 16.27 -2.43 6.78
CA THR A 129 14.97 -2.05 6.23
C THR A 129 14.30 -1.03 7.13
N ARG A 130 13.47 -0.16 6.54
CA ARG A 130 12.71 0.86 7.27
C ARG A 130 11.32 1.01 6.66
N ALA A 131 10.30 1.16 7.50
CA ALA A 131 8.99 1.58 7.03
C ALA A 131 8.91 3.11 6.93
N VAL A 132 8.51 3.61 5.76
CA VAL A 132 8.21 5.01 5.50
C VAL A 132 6.70 5.16 5.53
N LEU A 133 6.19 6.02 6.42
CA LEU A 133 4.77 6.19 6.67
C LEU A 133 4.25 7.48 6.04
N PHE A 134 3.02 7.42 5.56
CA PHE A 134 2.34 8.50 4.85
C PHE A 134 0.95 8.73 5.44
N HIS A 135 0.55 9.99 5.53
CA HIS A 135 -0.80 10.42 5.86
C HIS A 135 -1.37 11.15 4.65
N LEU A 136 -2.44 10.63 4.04
CA LEU A 136 -3.07 11.22 2.85
C LEU A 136 -2.04 11.50 1.73
N GLY A 137 -1.18 10.51 1.46
CA GLY A 137 -0.11 10.59 0.45
C GLY A 137 1.08 11.48 0.81
N LYS A 138 1.09 12.10 1.99
CA LYS A 138 2.19 12.96 2.45
C LYS A 138 3.09 12.21 3.44
N PHE A 139 4.39 12.31 3.22
CA PHE A 139 5.38 11.71 4.12
C PHE A 139 5.27 12.29 5.53
N ILE A 140 5.38 11.42 6.54
CA ILE A 140 5.37 11.79 7.95
C ILE A 140 6.82 11.75 8.48
N PRO A 141 7.52 12.90 8.59
CA PRO A 141 8.94 12.93 8.95
C PRO A 141 9.21 12.75 10.46
N SER A 142 8.21 12.99 11.31
CA SER A 142 8.35 12.98 12.77
C SER A 142 7.06 12.50 13.46
N GLY A 143 7.11 12.24 14.76
CA GLY A 143 5.94 11.69 15.47
C GLY A 143 5.61 10.24 15.09
N VAL A 144 6.62 9.53 14.58
CA VAL A 144 6.54 8.13 14.17
C VAL A 144 7.50 7.35 15.06
N PRO A 145 7.07 6.24 15.68
CA PRO A 145 7.99 5.34 16.38
C PRO A 145 9.08 4.81 15.46
N ASP A 146 10.14 4.24 16.01
CA ASP A 146 11.16 3.65 15.16
C ASP A 146 10.61 2.42 14.41
N THR A 147 10.84 2.36 13.10
CA THR A 147 10.24 1.37 12.17
C THR A 147 11.28 0.58 11.38
N PHE A 148 12.47 0.38 11.94
CA PHE A 148 13.48 -0.48 11.32
C PHE A 148 13.13 -1.98 11.45
N GLY A 149 13.66 -2.77 10.52
CA GLY A 149 13.65 -4.24 10.59
C GLY A 149 12.41 -4.92 10.00
N PHE A 150 11.33 -4.20 9.72
CA PHE A 150 10.17 -4.77 9.03
C PHE A 150 10.49 -5.06 7.56
N ASN A 151 10.00 -6.19 7.04
CA ASN A 151 10.25 -6.66 5.68
C ASN A 151 8.96 -6.94 4.88
N GLY A 152 7.79 -6.65 5.46
CA GLY A 152 6.51 -6.75 4.77
C GLY A 152 5.39 -5.93 5.41
N ILE A 153 4.22 -5.98 4.79
CA ILE A 153 2.96 -5.44 5.29
C ILE A 153 1.96 -6.59 5.38
N GLU A 154 1.24 -6.69 6.50
CA GLU A 154 0.10 -7.61 6.63
C GLU A 154 -1.17 -6.88 6.19
N THR A 155 -1.55 -7.05 4.92
CA THR A 155 -2.66 -6.31 4.32
C THR A 155 -4.01 -6.69 4.92
N THR A 156 -4.18 -7.94 5.38
CA THR A 156 -5.44 -8.40 6.00
C THR A 156 -5.70 -7.75 7.37
N GLN A 157 -4.64 -7.27 8.02
CA GLN A 157 -4.71 -6.59 9.32
C GLN A 157 -4.48 -5.08 9.20
N SER A 158 -4.38 -4.57 7.97
CA SER A 158 -4.26 -3.14 7.67
C SER A 158 -5.62 -2.59 7.24
N THR A 159 -5.92 -1.36 7.63
CA THR A 159 -7.13 -0.59 7.28
C THR A 159 -6.71 0.76 6.72
N GLY A 160 -7.67 1.66 6.46
CA GLY A 160 -7.34 3.01 5.99
C GLY A 160 -6.51 3.84 6.98
N ASP A 161 -6.68 3.62 8.29
CA ASP A 161 -5.99 4.37 9.36
C ASP A 161 -4.96 3.53 10.14
N THR A 162 -4.88 2.22 9.86
CA THR A 162 -4.00 1.28 10.55
C THR A 162 -3.12 0.54 9.56
N VAL A 163 -1.81 0.52 9.82
CA VAL A 163 -0.85 -0.27 9.05
C VAL A 163 -0.28 -1.36 9.96
N ALA A 164 -0.37 -2.61 9.51
CA ALA A 164 0.26 -3.74 10.17
C ALA A 164 1.60 -4.05 9.47
N LEU A 165 2.71 -3.67 10.11
CA LEU A 165 4.05 -3.98 9.64
C LEU A 165 4.42 -5.40 10.04
N LYS A 166 5.04 -6.14 9.11
CA LYS A 166 5.42 -7.54 9.28
C LYS A 166 6.93 -7.71 9.27
N PHE A 167 7.41 -8.53 10.18
CA PHE A 167 8.77 -9.07 10.18
C PHE A 167 8.69 -10.59 10.07
N THR A 168 9.18 -11.14 8.95
CA THR A 168 9.39 -12.58 8.79
C THR A 168 10.85 -12.90 9.09
N ASN A 169 11.10 -13.77 10.07
CA ASN A 169 12.47 -14.19 10.40
C ASN A 169 13.02 -15.23 9.40
N GLY A 170 14.28 -15.62 9.55
CA GLY A 170 14.91 -16.61 8.66
C GLY A 170 14.32 -18.03 8.72
N LEU A 171 13.44 -18.31 9.68
CA LEU A 171 12.71 -19.57 9.82
C LEU A 171 11.28 -19.49 9.24
N GLY A 172 10.87 -18.34 8.70
CA GLY A 172 9.53 -18.12 8.17
C GLY A 172 8.46 -17.82 9.22
N LEU A 173 8.85 -17.44 10.44
CA LEU A 173 7.92 -17.01 11.49
C LEU A 173 7.65 -15.52 11.36
N ASP A 174 6.38 -15.15 11.42
CA ASP A 174 5.91 -13.78 11.28
C ASP A 174 5.67 -13.12 12.65
N SER A 175 6.18 -11.90 12.83
CA SER A 175 5.80 -10.97 13.89
C SER A 175 5.17 -9.73 13.28
N ILE A 176 4.04 -9.30 13.83
CA ILE A 176 3.21 -8.21 13.32
C ILE A 176 3.12 -7.10 14.36
N VAL A 177 3.45 -5.87 13.96
CA VAL A 177 3.29 -4.67 14.77
C VAL A 177 2.34 -3.72 14.07
N LYS A 178 1.33 -3.25 14.80
CA LYS A 178 0.29 -2.37 14.27
C LYS A 178 0.50 -0.94 14.69
N PHE A 179 0.42 -0.05 13.71
CA PHE A 179 0.50 1.38 13.86
C PHE A 179 -0.80 2.00 13.39
N ARG A 180 -1.29 3.01 14.11
CA ARG A 180 -2.54 3.71 13.79
C ARG A 180 -2.31 5.21 13.74
N TRP A 181 -3.04 5.89 12.85
CA TRP A 181 -3.16 7.34 12.88
C TRP A 181 -4.21 7.77 13.92
N ASN A 182 -3.82 8.60 14.89
CA ASN A 182 -4.72 9.05 15.97
C ASN A 182 -5.28 10.47 15.78
N GLY A 183 -5.09 11.07 14.61
CA GLY A 183 -5.48 12.44 14.30
C GLY A 183 -4.33 13.45 14.36
N ASN A 184 -3.29 13.18 15.16
CA ASN A 184 -2.11 14.05 15.30
C ASN A 184 -0.80 13.38 14.85
N GLY A 185 -0.72 12.06 14.95
CA GLY A 185 0.48 11.31 14.63
C GLY A 185 0.25 9.81 14.57
N VAL A 186 1.34 9.07 14.44
CA VAL A 186 1.32 7.61 14.39
C VAL A 186 1.60 7.05 15.77
N GLU A 187 0.75 6.14 16.23
CA GLU A 187 0.92 5.44 17.50
C GLU A 187 0.97 3.92 17.29
N LEU A 188 1.72 3.23 18.15
CA LEU A 188 1.74 1.77 18.18
C LEU A 188 0.52 1.29 18.98
N ILE A 189 -0.29 0.43 18.39
CA ILE A 189 -1.55 -0.06 19.01
C ILE A 189 -1.56 -1.56 19.30
N GLY A 190 -0.56 -2.31 18.84
CA GLY A 190 -0.45 -3.74 19.15
C GLY A 190 0.80 -4.38 18.57
N ASN A 191 1.25 -5.45 19.22
CA ASN A 191 2.30 -6.33 18.74
C ASN A 191 1.84 -7.78 18.95
N THR A 192 2.07 -8.64 17.96
CA THR A 192 1.73 -10.06 18.00
C THR A 192 2.84 -10.83 17.28
N GLY A 193 3.44 -11.80 17.96
CA GLY A 193 4.55 -12.61 17.43
C GLY A 193 4.83 -13.79 18.33
#